data_AF-R9PHJ8-F1
#
_entry.id   AF-R9PHJ8-F1
#
_cell.length_a   1.000
_cell.length_b   1.000
_cell.length_c   1.000
_cell.angle_alpha   90.00
_cell.angle_beta   90.00
_cell.angle_gamma   90.00
#
_symmetry.space_group_name_H-M   'P 1'
#
loop_
_entity.id
_entity.type
_entity.pdbx_description
1 polymer ?
#
loop_
_entity_poly.entity_id
_entity_poly.type
_entity_poly.pdbx_seq_one_letter_code
_entity_poly.pdbx_strand_id
1 'polypeptide(L)'
;MQAIKLLRYYLKLTKFGTKEPVKLALADIAEAISTSPRHARTLLKHMAELGWLNWQPSVGRNQRSHLSLLFSEADLKQHLAKAQIDSGDYSAALALLDDDQQWFGRLLIATSGASHRDGSLNLQLTYSRPFSAVLPHLLLRNSERFLLRQLYANLVRCDTEGNIHSDLAHHWQCDESFKVYRFYLRPQLQFHDGSVIDAYAVAALFNTLQTNAQYQHELSHVTSVKAANALTVEFTLASSDQGFAGLLADPKYAIQPALQLSQTGESSKQVIGSGPFTLIAHNSQRIHLQANSSYHGYRALPDEVSIWFVAKSSVAKEGQYAFTSNDQSQPQHLQQRLEFGCQYLLFNQQRQTLNYSQRRWLSSYLQPEALLLAADKSLKSMAVEPAFSLLDIWPDCFSLAAESVPLPNELSIGFYQHDDLQLYAETIAKLLEQVGVSTQLTAYSYAELNHAASQNTLSQDLIVTSYNLDDNRPASAFRWLFNDPIIKHCVGSDNWQWMQAQLSDVRENAALQDYFSKMTPLANTLVSEYWCLPMFHHWQSLRFQNVLQGVAMTDWGWPQIKDVWTSQQFSKAEPLKFSC
;
A
#
# COMPACT_ATOMS: atom_id res chain seq x y z
N MET A 1 8.85 31.66 -9.58
CA MET A 1 9.50 32.30 -10.77
C MET A 1 10.63 33.31 -10.45
N GLN A 2 10.53 34.12 -9.38
CA GLN A 2 11.58 35.10 -9.02
C GLN A 2 12.86 34.44 -8.45
N ALA A 3 12.73 33.37 -7.65
CA ALA A 3 13.85 32.62 -7.08
C ALA A 3 14.76 31.98 -8.14
N ILE A 4 14.19 31.38 -9.20
CA ILE A 4 14.97 30.79 -10.31
C ILE A 4 15.81 31.85 -11.04
N LYS A 5 15.27 33.06 -11.22
CA LYS A 5 16.02 34.18 -11.82
C LYS A 5 17.17 34.62 -10.91
N LEU A 6 16.95 34.69 -9.59
CA LEU A 6 17.99 35.01 -8.62
C LEU A 6 19.07 33.92 -8.57
N LEU A 7 18.69 32.64 -8.65
CA LEU A 7 19.63 31.53 -8.69
C LEU A 7 20.63 31.69 -9.83
N ARG A 8 20.20 32.04 -11.05
CA ARG A 8 21.10 32.28 -12.19
C ARG A 8 22.17 33.32 -11.91
N TYR A 9 21.83 34.39 -11.17
CA TYR A 9 22.79 35.40 -10.76
C TYR A 9 23.71 34.90 -9.65
N TYR A 10 23.17 34.14 -8.68
CA TYR A 10 23.96 33.53 -7.62
C TYR A 10 25.02 32.55 -8.16
N LEU A 11 24.66 31.70 -9.12
CA LEU A 11 25.58 30.76 -9.76
C LEU A 11 26.75 31.45 -10.46
N LYS A 12 26.56 32.67 -10.96
CA LYS A 12 27.67 33.46 -11.53
C LYS A 12 28.63 34.00 -10.46
N LEU A 13 28.18 34.12 -9.20
CA LEU A 13 29.01 34.56 -8.08
C LEU A 13 29.86 33.44 -7.49
N THR A 14 29.50 32.17 -7.67
CA THR A 14 30.23 31.02 -7.10
C THR A 14 31.68 30.94 -7.58
N LYS A 15 32.00 31.54 -8.74
CA LYS A 15 33.38 31.69 -9.23
C LYS A 15 34.33 32.42 -8.28
N PHE A 16 33.78 33.19 -7.34
CA PHE A 16 34.57 33.91 -6.33
C PHE A 16 34.85 33.05 -5.08
N GLY A 17 34.30 31.83 -4.99
CA GLY A 17 34.43 30.95 -3.82
C GLY A 17 33.16 30.95 -2.95
N THR A 18 33.03 29.91 -2.11
CA THR A 18 31.88 29.69 -1.22
C THR A 18 32.31 29.61 0.24
N LYS A 19 31.43 29.98 1.17
CA LYS A 19 31.56 29.97 2.64
C LYS A 19 32.56 30.97 3.22
N GLU A 20 33.70 31.19 2.58
CA GLU A 20 34.70 32.15 3.04
C GLU A 20 34.41 33.58 2.55
N PRO A 21 34.68 34.61 3.37
CA PRO A 21 34.48 36.01 2.98
C PRO A 21 35.55 36.47 2.00
N VAL A 22 35.13 37.01 0.86
CA VAL A 22 36.01 37.54 -0.19
C VAL A 22 35.81 39.05 -0.36
N LYS A 23 36.92 39.78 -0.51
CA LYS A 23 36.93 41.24 -0.72
C LYS A 23 36.84 41.57 -2.20
N LEU A 24 35.71 42.13 -2.64
CA LEU A 24 35.43 42.45 -4.05
C LEU A 24 34.96 43.90 -4.23
N ALA A 25 35.26 44.52 -5.37
CA ALA A 25 34.60 45.77 -5.74
C ALA A 25 33.20 45.50 -6.31
N LEU A 26 32.26 46.43 -6.10
CA LEU A 26 30.91 46.29 -6.64
C LEU A 26 30.89 46.23 -8.18
N ALA A 27 31.88 46.83 -8.85
CA ALA A 27 32.05 46.76 -10.29
C ALA A 27 32.35 45.33 -10.76
N ASP A 28 33.29 44.64 -10.10
CA ASP A 28 33.67 43.25 -10.41
C ASP A 28 32.47 42.30 -10.25
N ILE A 29 31.65 42.54 -9.24
CA ILE A 29 30.41 41.78 -9.02
C ILE A 29 29.39 42.06 -10.13
N ALA A 30 29.19 43.33 -10.48
CA ALA A 30 28.26 43.74 -11.53
C ALA A 30 28.64 43.14 -12.89
N GLU A 31 29.93 43.13 -13.21
CA GLU A 31 30.49 42.48 -14.39
C GLU A 31 30.25 40.97 -14.35
N ALA A 32 30.56 40.31 -13.22
CA ALA A 32 30.38 38.88 -13.06
C ALA A 32 28.95 38.41 -13.31
N ILE A 33 27.96 39.13 -12.79
CA ILE A 33 26.55 38.77 -12.96
C ILE A 33 25.92 39.39 -14.22
N SER A 34 26.68 40.18 -14.98
CA SER A 34 26.31 40.83 -16.24
C SER A 34 25.19 41.88 -16.07
N THR A 35 25.31 42.76 -15.08
CA THR A 35 24.30 43.79 -14.77
C THR A 35 24.95 45.14 -14.42
N SER A 36 24.16 46.21 -14.27
CA SER A 36 24.70 47.50 -13.78
C SER A 36 25.04 47.45 -12.28
N PRO A 37 26.01 48.24 -11.78
CA PRO A 37 26.34 48.27 -10.34
C PRO A 37 25.15 48.60 -9.43
N ARG A 38 24.21 49.42 -9.93
CA ARG A 38 22.96 49.74 -9.22
C ARG A 38 22.07 48.52 -9.08
N HIS A 39 21.88 47.76 -10.16
CA HIS A 39 21.06 46.54 -10.12
C HIS A 39 21.73 45.41 -9.34
N ALA A 40 23.05 45.24 -9.49
CA ALA A 40 23.84 44.28 -8.71
C ALA A 40 23.66 44.48 -7.20
N ARG A 41 23.69 45.74 -6.74
CA ARG A 41 23.43 46.06 -5.33
C ARG A 41 22.04 45.63 -4.88
N THR A 42 21.01 45.84 -5.70
CA THR A 42 19.64 45.40 -5.40
C THR A 42 19.54 43.87 -5.33
N LEU A 43 20.18 43.16 -6.27
CA LEU A 43 20.20 41.69 -6.30
C LEU A 43 20.92 41.12 -5.07
N LEU A 44 22.09 41.66 -4.71
CA LEU A 44 22.84 41.24 -3.52
C LEU A 44 22.03 41.47 -2.24
N LYS A 45 21.38 42.63 -2.11
CA LYS A 45 20.50 42.91 -0.96
C LYS A 45 19.37 41.89 -0.88
N HIS A 46 18.72 41.58 -2.00
CA HIS A 46 17.62 40.63 -2.03
C HIS A 46 18.08 39.20 -1.70
N MET A 47 19.22 38.75 -2.22
CA MET A 47 19.79 37.44 -1.87
C MET A 47 20.23 37.37 -0.41
N ALA A 48 20.70 38.48 0.18
CA ALA A 48 21.03 38.56 1.59
C ALA A 48 19.79 38.50 2.48
N GLU A 49 18.69 39.16 2.09
CA GLU A 49 17.39 39.07 2.78
C GLU A 49 16.82 37.64 2.76
N LEU A 50 17.08 36.88 1.68
CA LEU A 50 16.75 35.46 1.58
C LEU A 50 17.76 34.54 2.31
N GLY A 51 18.82 35.10 2.90
CA GLY A 51 19.84 34.34 3.63
C GLY A 51 20.78 33.51 2.76
N TRP A 52 20.90 33.78 1.45
CA TRP A 52 21.78 33.00 0.56
C TRP A 52 23.25 33.42 0.66
N LEU A 53 23.50 34.68 1.03
CA LEU A 53 24.82 35.28 1.14
C LEU A 53 24.83 36.36 2.22
N ASN A 54 26.01 36.69 2.75
CA ASN A 54 26.20 37.91 3.51
C ASN A 54 26.93 38.93 2.65
N TRP A 55 26.42 40.17 2.66
CA TRP A 55 27.00 41.30 1.94
C TRP A 55 27.26 42.47 2.90
N GLN A 56 28.53 42.83 3.08
CA GLN A 56 28.96 43.94 3.92
C GLN A 56 29.58 45.04 3.04
N PRO A 57 28.80 46.08 2.68
CA PRO A 57 29.29 47.17 1.85
C PRO A 57 30.31 48.03 2.59
N SER A 58 31.39 48.42 1.90
CA SER A 58 32.35 49.41 2.41
C SER A 58 32.12 50.78 1.75
N VAL A 59 32.22 51.86 2.53
CA VAL A 59 31.89 53.23 2.10
C VAL A 59 33.12 53.92 1.50
N GLY A 60 33.05 54.35 0.23
CA GLY A 60 34.11 55.12 -0.47
C GLY A 60 34.31 54.69 -1.93
N ARG A 61 34.71 55.61 -2.83
CA ARG A 61 35.12 55.24 -4.21
C ARG A 61 36.35 54.32 -4.11
N ASN A 62 36.26 53.10 -4.63
CA ASN A 62 37.29 52.04 -4.64
C ASN A 62 37.48 51.21 -3.36
N GLN A 63 36.58 51.27 -2.38
CA GLN A 63 36.65 50.34 -1.24
C GLN A 63 36.08 48.96 -1.59
N ARG A 64 36.80 47.90 -1.23
CA ARG A 64 36.37 46.50 -1.44
C ARG A 64 35.42 46.09 -0.33
N SER A 65 34.25 45.60 -0.73
CA SER A 65 33.20 45.10 0.16
C SER A 65 33.39 43.60 0.40
N HIS A 66 32.87 43.07 1.52
CA HIS A 66 32.95 41.65 1.82
C HIS A 66 31.70 40.92 1.32
N LEU A 67 31.92 39.86 0.56
CA LEU A 67 30.89 38.93 0.10
C LEU A 67 31.22 37.54 0.64
N SER A 68 30.26 36.88 1.30
CA SER A 68 30.37 35.46 1.66
C SER A 68 29.11 34.73 1.19
N LEU A 69 29.28 33.79 0.27
CA LEU A 69 28.19 32.92 -0.20
C LEU A 69 27.95 31.81 0.83
N LEU A 70 26.73 31.66 1.34
CA LEU A 70 26.43 30.74 2.45
C LEU A 70 26.18 29.30 1.99
N PHE A 71 25.80 29.13 0.72
CA PHE A 71 25.50 27.84 0.12
C PHE A 71 26.47 27.52 -1.02
N SER A 72 26.80 26.23 -1.19
CA SER A 72 27.31 25.77 -2.48
C SER A 72 26.19 25.80 -3.54
N GLU A 73 26.53 25.64 -4.83
CA GLU A 73 25.51 25.51 -5.88
C GLU A 73 24.54 24.37 -5.57
N ALA A 74 25.05 23.20 -5.21
CA ALA A 74 24.25 22.04 -4.87
C ALA A 74 23.34 22.33 -3.67
N ASP A 75 23.89 22.86 -2.58
CA ASP A 75 23.11 23.12 -1.36
C ASP A 75 21.99 24.15 -1.61
N LEU A 76 22.26 25.18 -2.43
CA LEU A 76 21.24 26.19 -2.75
C LEU A 76 20.14 25.60 -3.63
N LYS A 77 20.48 24.83 -4.68
CA LYS A 77 19.50 24.13 -5.52
C LYS A 77 18.59 23.24 -4.68
N GLN A 78 19.15 22.48 -3.75
CA GLN A 78 18.41 21.61 -2.82
C GLN A 78 17.51 22.42 -1.88
N HIS A 79 18.03 23.50 -1.29
CA HIS A 79 17.25 24.39 -0.43
C HIS A 79 16.04 25.00 -1.18
N LEU A 80 16.24 25.43 -2.42
CA LEU A 80 15.16 25.99 -3.24
C LEU A 80 14.17 24.92 -3.71
N ALA A 81 14.65 23.74 -4.10
CA ALA A 81 13.80 22.62 -4.48
C ALA A 81 12.91 22.20 -3.30
N LYS A 82 13.44 22.22 -2.07
CA LYS A 82 12.67 21.93 -0.85
C LYS A 82 11.52 22.92 -0.69
N ALA A 83 11.82 24.21 -0.79
CA ALA A 83 10.79 25.25 -0.72
C ALA A 83 9.74 25.13 -1.83
N GLN A 84 10.12 24.67 -3.04
CA GLN A 84 9.15 24.41 -4.10
C GLN A 84 8.24 23.22 -3.77
N ILE A 85 8.77 22.12 -3.23
CA ILE A 85 7.95 20.98 -2.76
C ILE A 85 7.00 21.39 -1.64
N ASP A 86 7.48 22.15 -0.65
CA ASP A 86 6.67 22.67 0.45
C ASP A 86 5.51 23.56 -0.07
N SER A 87 5.73 24.29 -1.17
CA SER A 87 4.69 25.06 -1.86
C SER A 87 3.82 24.26 -2.84
N GLY A 88 4.13 22.97 -3.07
CA GLY A 88 3.42 22.10 -4.01
C GLY A 88 3.84 22.20 -5.49
N ASP A 89 4.86 23.00 -5.82
CA ASP A 89 5.41 23.09 -7.19
C ASP A 89 6.52 22.05 -7.41
N TYR A 90 6.10 20.79 -7.52
CA TYR A 90 7.00 19.65 -7.77
C TYR A 90 7.75 19.76 -9.09
N SER A 91 7.14 20.38 -10.10
CA SER A 91 7.75 20.56 -11.42
C SER A 91 8.95 21.50 -11.37
N ALA A 92 8.81 22.63 -10.66
CA ALA A 92 9.90 23.54 -10.43
C ALA A 92 10.98 22.95 -9.52
N ALA A 93 10.59 22.15 -8.51
CA ALA A 93 11.52 21.46 -7.65
C ALA A 93 12.43 20.49 -8.43
N LEU A 94 11.85 19.66 -9.30
CA LEU A 94 12.60 18.72 -10.13
C LEU A 94 13.49 19.45 -11.15
N ALA A 95 12.99 20.51 -11.78
CA ALA A 95 13.78 21.33 -12.70
C ALA A 95 14.96 22.05 -12.02
N LEU A 96 14.82 22.43 -10.74
CA LEU A 96 15.93 23.00 -9.94
C LEU A 96 17.02 21.98 -9.63
N LEU A 97 16.68 20.70 -9.63
CA LEU A 97 17.58 19.57 -9.42
C LEU A 97 18.11 18.98 -10.74
N ASP A 98 18.00 19.71 -11.84
CA ASP A 98 18.45 19.27 -13.17
C ASP A 98 17.88 17.90 -13.57
N ASP A 99 16.62 17.64 -13.21
CA ASP A 99 15.88 16.38 -13.42
C ASP A 99 16.48 15.14 -12.71
N ASP A 100 17.31 15.34 -11.67
CA ASP A 100 17.84 14.27 -10.83
C ASP A 100 16.75 13.61 -9.96
N GLN A 101 16.24 12.48 -10.47
CA GLN A 101 15.20 11.69 -9.81
C GLN A 101 15.64 11.11 -8.46
N GLN A 102 16.92 10.78 -8.27
CA GLN A 102 17.38 10.22 -6.99
C GLN A 102 17.38 11.29 -5.92
N TRP A 103 17.89 12.47 -6.25
CA TRP A 103 17.91 13.58 -5.32
C TRP A 103 16.50 14.08 -5.01
N PHE A 104 15.66 14.19 -6.04
CA PHE A 104 14.24 14.52 -5.88
C PHE A 104 13.53 13.51 -4.97
N GLY A 105 13.76 12.20 -5.17
CA GLY A 105 13.22 11.14 -4.32
C GLY A 105 13.65 11.27 -2.85
N ARG A 106 14.93 11.57 -2.59
CA ARG A 106 15.42 11.84 -1.22
C ARG A 106 14.73 13.04 -0.58
N LEU A 107 14.50 14.08 -1.37
CA LEU A 107 13.84 15.29 -0.89
C LEU A 107 12.35 15.06 -0.63
N LEU A 108 11.68 14.27 -1.47
CA LEU A 108 10.30 13.82 -1.23
C LEU A 108 10.20 13.05 0.09
N ILE A 109 11.14 12.14 0.37
CA ILE A 109 11.20 11.41 1.65
C ILE A 109 11.38 12.41 2.79
N ALA A 110 12.34 13.33 2.69
CA ALA A 110 12.61 14.32 3.73
C ALA A 110 11.46 15.31 3.98
N THR A 111 10.54 15.46 3.02
CA THR A 111 9.37 16.34 3.11
C THR A 111 8.05 15.58 3.29
N SER A 112 8.08 14.25 3.45
CA SER A 112 6.89 13.42 3.69
C SER A 112 6.21 13.78 5.00
N GLY A 113 4.90 13.97 5.00
CA GLY A 113 4.13 14.31 6.19
C GLY A 113 2.98 15.23 5.84
N ALA A 114 2.36 15.80 6.87
CA ALA A 114 1.30 16.78 6.68
C ALA A 114 1.86 18.20 6.66
N SER A 115 1.30 19.02 5.78
CA SER A 115 1.61 20.43 5.64
C SER A 115 0.32 21.21 5.40
N HIS A 116 0.28 22.47 5.81
CA HIS A 116 -0.81 23.38 5.47
C HIS A 116 -0.36 24.24 4.28
N ARG A 117 -1.11 24.21 3.19
CA ARG A 117 -0.90 25.06 2.01
C ARG A 117 -2.20 25.77 1.69
N ASP A 118 -2.17 27.10 1.68
CA ASP A 118 -3.34 27.95 1.41
C ASP A 118 -4.58 27.63 2.26
N GLY A 119 -4.37 27.21 3.52
CA GLY A 119 -5.44 26.83 4.43
C GLY A 119 -5.92 25.37 4.30
N SER A 120 -5.43 24.63 3.31
CA SER A 120 -5.71 23.21 3.10
C SER A 120 -4.64 22.31 3.75
N LEU A 121 -5.08 21.26 4.42
CA LEU A 121 -4.26 20.20 4.98
C LEU A 121 -3.87 19.21 3.87
N ASN A 122 -2.58 19.14 3.58
CA ASN A 122 -2.00 18.32 2.53
C ASN A 122 -1.13 17.23 3.12
N LEU A 123 -1.38 15.97 2.76
CA LEU A 123 -0.60 14.83 3.20
C LEU A 123 0.30 14.33 2.06
N GLN A 124 1.62 14.36 2.25
CA GLN A 124 2.58 13.80 1.32
C GLN A 124 3.18 12.50 1.88
N LEU A 125 3.10 11.43 1.10
CA LEU A 125 3.67 10.12 1.42
C LEU A 125 4.60 9.66 0.29
N THR A 126 5.49 8.73 0.61
CA THR A 126 6.36 8.05 -0.35
C THR A 126 6.14 6.55 -0.27
N TYR A 127 6.18 5.88 -1.43
CA TYR A 127 6.04 4.44 -1.55
C TYR A 127 7.06 3.88 -2.55
N SER A 128 7.51 2.65 -2.33
CA SER A 128 8.64 2.10 -3.07
C SER A 128 8.28 1.36 -4.36
N ARG A 129 7.01 1.39 -4.77
CA ARG A 129 6.51 0.73 -5.97
C ARG A 129 5.46 1.60 -6.64
N PRO A 130 5.40 1.67 -7.99
CA PRO A 130 4.24 2.23 -8.66
C PRO A 130 2.99 1.37 -8.38
N PHE A 131 1.83 2.02 -8.41
CA PHE A 131 0.54 1.35 -8.24
C PHE A 131 -0.06 0.96 -9.59
N SER A 132 -0.68 -0.21 -9.66
CA SER A 132 -1.55 -0.57 -10.78
C SER A 132 -2.89 0.17 -10.70
N ALA A 133 -3.69 0.14 -11.79
CA ALA A 133 -5.02 0.74 -11.81
C ALA A 133 -5.87 0.33 -10.59
N VAL A 134 -6.46 1.32 -9.91
CA VAL A 134 -7.20 1.13 -8.65
C VAL A 134 -8.70 0.96 -8.91
N LEU A 135 -9.03 -0.17 -9.52
CA LEU A 135 -10.40 -0.58 -9.86
C LEU A 135 -10.80 -1.83 -9.05
N PRO A 136 -11.97 -1.87 -8.39
CA PRO A 136 -12.37 -2.99 -7.52
C PRO A 136 -12.39 -4.36 -8.21
N HIS A 137 -12.67 -4.39 -9.52
CA HIS A 137 -12.79 -5.61 -10.33
C HIS A 137 -11.49 -6.10 -10.95
N LEU A 138 -10.36 -5.51 -10.56
CA LEU A 138 -9.05 -5.98 -10.95
C LEU A 138 -8.43 -6.83 -9.86
N LEU A 139 -7.51 -7.68 -10.26
CA LEU A 139 -6.65 -8.42 -9.34
C LEU A 139 -5.60 -7.45 -8.79
N LEU A 140 -5.64 -7.19 -7.48
CA LEU A 140 -4.86 -6.14 -6.83
C LEU A 140 -4.08 -6.65 -5.63
N ARG A 141 -2.87 -6.11 -5.45
CA ARG A 141 -2.07 -6.31 -4.23
C ARG A 141 -2.66 -5.47 -3.08
N ASN A 142 -2.27 -5.78 -1.85
CA ASN A 142 -2.80 -5.14 -0.64
C ASN A 142 -2.68 -3.60 -0.63
N SER A 143 -1.62 -3.05 -1.22
CA SER A 143 -1.42 -1.61 -1.34
C SER A 143 -2.49 -0.92 -2.22
N GLU A 144 -2.89 -1.53 -3.33
CA GLU A 144 -3.97 -1.02 -4.19
C GLU A 144 -5.34 -1.29 -3.57
N ARG A 145 -5.52 -2.45 -2.92
CA ARG A 145 -6.73 -2.76 -2.14
C ARG A 145 -6.96 -1.73 -1.02
N PHE A 146 -5.90 -1.27 -0.35
CA PHE A 146 -5.98 -0.17 0.62
C PHE A 146 -6.48 1.13 -0.03
N LEU A 147 -5.98 1.48 -1.23
CA LEU A 147 -6.43 2.65 -1.98
C LEU A 147 -7.90 2.54 -2.41
N LEU A 148 -8.40 1.34 -2.71
CA LEU A 148 -9.83 1.16 -3.01
C LEU A 148 -10.70 1.67 -1.87
N ARG A 149 -10.33 1.49 -0.61
CA ARG A 149 -11.10 1.97 0.54
C ARG A 149 -11.11 3.49 0.69
N GLN A 150 -10.14 4.16 0.06
CA GLN A 150 -10.08 5.62 0.03
C GLN A 150 -10.96 6.18 -1.10
N LEU A 151 -11.13 5.40 -2.17
CA LEU A 151 -11.81 5.80 -3.40
C LEU A 151 -13.24 5.29 -3.49
N TYR A 152 -13.59 4.20 -2.83
CA TYR A 152 -14.89 3.55 -2.94
C TYR A 152 -15.48 3.26 -1.56
N ALA A 153 -16.81 3.16 -1.52
CA ALA A 153 -17.59 2.71 -0.37
C ALA A 153 -18.36 1.43 -0.71
N ASN A 154 -18.72 0.66 0.31
CA ASN A 154 -19.45 -0.60 0.17
C ASN A 154 -20.90 -0.44 0.61
N LEU A 155 -21.74 -1.47 0.39
CA LEU A 155 -23.07 -1.48 1.00
C LEU A 155 -22.98 -1.47 2.53
N VAL A 156 -22.06 -2.26 3.07
CA VAL A 156 -21.77 -2.37 4.49
C VAL A 156 -20.26 -2.42 4.70
N ARG A 157 -19.82 -2.11 5.92
CA ARG A 157 -18.44 -2.33 6.37
C ARG A 157 -18.42 -3.54 7.30
N CYS A 158 -17.26 -4.15 7.44
CA CYS A 158 -17.02 -5.21 8.42
C CYS A 158 -15.78 -4.84 9.22
N ASP A 159 -15.81 -5.06 10.52
CA ASP A 159 -14.64 -4.89 11.37
C ASP A 159 -13.83 -6.18 11.49
N THR A 160 -12.76 -6.09 12.28
CA THR A 160 -11.75 -7.13 12.42
C THR A 160 -12.25 -8.39 13.11
N GLU A 161 -13.40 -8.29 13.77
CA GLU A 161 -14.05 -9.37 14.51
C GLU A 161 -15.19 -10.01 13.68
N GLY A 162 -15.48 -9.49 12.49
CA GLY A 162 -16.57 -9.99 11.65
C GLY A 162 -17.91 -9.29 11.93
N ASN A 163 -17.95 -8.18 12.67
CA ASN A 163 -19.20 -7.46 12.89
C ASN A 163 -19.50 -6.53 11.72
N ILE A 164 -20.74 -6.56 11.25
CA ILE A 164 -21.20 -5.74 10.13
C ILE A 164 -21.67 -4.37 10.63
N HIS A 165 -21.22 -3.32 9.94
CA HIS A 165 -21.50 -1.93 10.23
C HIS A 165 -22.11 -1.23 9.02
N SER A 166 -22.91 -0.19 9.27
CA SER A 166 -23.47 0.61 8.18
C SER A 166 -22.41 1.34 7.35
N ASP A 167 -22.71 1.47 6.06
CA ASP A 167 -21.96 2.29 5.12
C ASP A 167 -22.93 2.99 4.16
N LEU A 168 -22.92 2.69 2.85
CA LEU A 168 -23.94 3.21 1.91
C LEU A 168 -25.34 2.72 2.29
N ALA A 169 -25.46 1.46 2.73
CA ALA A 169 -26.65 0.98 3.39
C ALA A 169 -26.61 1.37 4.88
N HIS A 170 -27.66 2.06 5.33
CA HIS A 170 -27.78 2.42 6.75
C HIS A 170 -28.34 1.26 7.59
N HIS A 171 -28.96 0.26 6.94
CA HIS A 171 -29.52 -0.91 7.58
C HIS A 171 -29.57 -2.09 6.60
N TRP A 172 -29.60 -3.31 7.13
CA TRP A 172 -29.77 -4.54 6.37
C TRP A 172 -30.50 -5.57 7.23
N GLN A 173 -31.16 -6.52 6.58
CA GLN A 173 -31.81 -7.66 7.23
C GLN A 173 -31.72 -8.89 6.34
N CYS A 174 -31.73 -10.07 6.96
CA CYS A 174 -31.87 -11.35 6.29
C CYS A 174 -33.13 -12.08 6.77
N ASP A 175 -33.58 -13.06 6.00
CA ASP A 175 -34.60 -14.01 6.45
C ASP A 175 -34.00 -15.08 7.37
N GLU A 176 -34.85 -15.87 8.03
CA GLU A 176 -34.42 -16.91 8.98
C GLU A 176 -33.51 -17.98 8.34
N SER A 177 -33.59 -18.16 7.03
CA SER A 177 -32.79 -19.13 6.29
C SER A 177 -31.47 -18.56 5.73
N PHE A 178 -31.19 -17.27 5.93
CA PHE A 178 -30.04 -16.55 5.38
C PHE A 178 -29.90 -16.71 3.86
N LYS A 179 -31.03 -16.75 3.15
CA LYS A 179 -31.09 -16.86 1.67
C LYS A 179 -31.60 -15.59 1.01
N VAL A 180 -32.20 -14.67 1.75
CA VAL A 180 -32.69 -13.40 1.22
C VAL A 180 -32.14 -12.27 2.06
N TYR A 181 -31.34 -11.41 1.44
CA TYR A 181 -30.76 -10.22 2.07
C TYR A 181 -31.36 -8.95 1.46
N ARG A 182 -31.81 -8.02 2.31
CA ARG A 182 -32.23 -6.67 1.90
C ARG A 182 -31.31 -5.64 2.51
N PHE A 183 -30.77 -4.76 1.67
CA PHE A 183 -29.97 -3.60 2.11
C PHE A 183 -30.73 -2.31 1.82
N TYR A 184 -30.85 -1.48 2.84
CA TYR A 184 -31.57 -0.20 2.79
C TYR A 184 -30.57 0.96 2.66
N LEU A 185 -30.59 1.61 1.49
CA LEU A 185 -29.64 2.66 1.12
C LEU A 185 -29.98 3.99 1.77
N ARG A 186 -28.95 4.77 2.11
CA ARG A 186 -29.12 6.18 2.46
C ARG A 186 -29.69 6.94 1.25
N PRO A 187 -30.53 7.96 1.48
CA PRO A 187 -31.00 8.81 0.39
C PRO A 187 -29.87 9.69 -0.15
N GLN A 188 -29.98 10.08 -1.43
CA GLN A 188 -29.12 11.08 -2.10
C GLN A 188 -27.63 10.71 -2.17
N LEU A 189 -27.30 9.42 -2.20
CA LEU A 189 -25.94 8.95 -2.44
C LEU A 189 -25.48 9.28 -3.86
N GLN A 190 -24.20 9.64 -4.00
CA GLN A 190 -23.60 10.04 -5.28
C GLN A 190 -22.23 9.40 -5.47
N PHE A 191 -21.94 9.06 -6.72
CA PHE A 191 -20.58 8.77 -7.17
C PHE A 191 -19.77 10.07 -7.27
N HIS A 192 -18.45 9.95 -7.42
CA HIS A 192 -17.53 11.09 -7.56
C HIS A 192 -17.83 12.01 -8.75
N ASP A 193 -18.49 11.49 -9.79
CA ASP A 193 -18.91 12.27 -10.97
C ASP A 193 -20.29 12.95 -10.80
N GLY A 194 -20.91 12.81 -9.62
CA GLY A 194 -22.22 13.36 -9.29
C GLY A 194 -23.40 12.48 -9.75
N SER A 195 -23.15 11.36 -10.45
CA SER A 195 -24.22 10.42 -10.78
C SER A 195 -24.78 9.73 -9.53
N VAL A 196 -26.06 9.38 -9.55
CA VAL A 196 -26.78 8.86 -8.38
C VAL A 196 -26.41 7.41 -8.10
N ILE A 197 -26.21 7.09 -6.82
CA ILE A 197 -26.15 5.71 -6.31
C ILE A 197 -27.53 5.35 -5.75
N ASP A 198 -28.29 4.56 -6.49
CA ASP A 198 -29.56 3.98 -6.05
C ASP A 198 -29.53 2.45 -6.14
N ALA A 199 -30.59 1.80 -5.66
CA ALA A 199 -30.66 0.34 -5.65
C ALA A 199 -30.68 -0.27 -7.07
N TYR A 200 -31.12 0.48 -8.09
CA TYR A 200 -31.09 0.03 -9.48
C TYR A 200 -29.65 0.01 -10.00
N ALA A 201 -28.86 1.04 -9.71
CA ALA A 201 -27.44 1.08 -10.03
C ALA A 201 -26.66 -0.03 -9.32
N VAL A 202 -26.95 -0.27 -8.03
CA VAL A 202 -26.35 -1.39 -7.27
C VAL A 202 -26.75 -2.73 -7.89
N ALA A 203 -28.04 -2.97 -8.17
CA ALA A 203 -28.48 -4.21 -8.80
C ALA A 203 -27.83 -4.42 -10.18
N ALA A 204 -27.73 -3.37 -11.00
CA ALA A 204 -27.07 -3.45 -12.30
C ALA A 204 -25.57 -3.81 -12.17
N LEU A 205 -24.87 -3.20 -11.20
CA LEU A 205 -23.47 -3.53 -10.90
C LEU A 205 -23.32 -5.02 -10.55
N PHE A 206 -24.07 -5.51 -9.57
CA PHE A 206 -23.94 -6.89 -9.11
C PHE A 206 -24.36 -7.92 -10.16
N ASN A 207 -25.42 -7.68 -10.92
CA ASN A 207 -25.79 -8.55 -12.05
C ASN A 207 -24.66 -8.61 -13.09
N THR A 208 -23.94 -7.51 -13.32
CA THR A 208 -22.78 -7.50 -14.23
C THR A 208 -21.58 -8.23 -13.61
N LEU A 209 -21.31 -8.02 -12.31
CA LEU A 209 -20.25 -8.72 -11.58
C LEU A 209 -20.41 -10.24 -11.63
N GLN A 210 -21.64 -10.76 -11.53
CA GLN A 210 -21.91 -12.20 -11.65
C GLN A 210 -21.44 -12.80 -12.97
N THR A 211 -21.31 -12.00 -14.03
CA THR A 211 -20.78 -12.45 -15.32
C THR A 211 -19.26 -12.35 -15.43
N ASN A 212 -18.59 -11.63 -14.52
CA ASN A 212 -17.15 -11.44 -14.53
C ASN A 212 -16.42 -12.68 -13.95
N ALA A 213 -15.44 -13.20 -14.69
CA ALA A 213 -14.70 -14.41 -14.32
C ALA A 213 -14.06 -14.36 -12.92
N GLN A 214 -13.65 -13.19 -12.43
CA GLN A 214 -13.06 -13.04 -11.10
C GLN A 214 -14.07 -13.19 -9.95
N TYR A 215 -15.36 -13.07 -10.25
CA TYR A 215 -16.46 -13.04 -9.28
C TYR A 215 -17.39 -14.24 -9.40
N GLN A 216 -17.46 -14.87 -10.58
CA GLN A 216 -18.36 -15.99 -10.87
C GLN A 216 -18.33 -17.09 -9.81
N HIS A 217 -17.14 -17.46 -9.32
CA HIS A 217 -17.01 -18.51 -8.31
C HIS A 217 -17.57 -18.10 -6.94
N GLU A 218 -17.17 -16.94 -6.43
CA GLU A 218 -17.64 -16.42 -5.14
C GLU A 218 -19.15 -16.12 -5.14
N LEU A 219 -19.65 -15.52 -6.23
CA LEU A 219 -21.06 -15.15 -6.40
C LEU A 219 -21.93 -16.27 -7.00
N SER A 220 -21.40 -17.48 -7.20
CA SER A 220 -22.12 -18.61 -7.84
C SER A 220 -23.43 -18.99 -7.13
N HIS A 221 -23.49 -18.76 -5.82
CA HIS A 221 -24.66 -19.02 -4.99
C HIS A 221 -25.70 -17.87 -5.03
N VAL A 222 -25.39 -16.71 -5.62
CA VAL A 222 -26.34 -15.62 -5.80
C VAL A 222 -27.21 -15.92 -7.02
N THR A 223 -28.53 -16.04 -6.84
CA THR A 223 -29.47 -16.39 -7.91
C THR A 223 -30.17 -15.18 -8.52
N SER A 224 -30.31 -14.09 -7.76
CA SER A 224 -30.99 -12.88 -8.21
C SER A 224 -30.54 -11.66 -7.41
N VAL A 225 -30.33 -10.54 -8.10
CA VAL A 225 -30.14 -9.22 -7.48
C VAL A 225 -31.11 -8.22 -8.10
N LYS A 226 -31.99 -7.64 -7.29
CA LYS A 226 -33.06 -6.74 -7.76
C LYS A 226 -33.22 -5.53 -6.86
N ALA A 227 -33.62 -4.41 -7.45
CA ALA A 227 -34.10 -3.26 -6.70
C ALA A 227 -35.59 -3.43 -6.42
N ALA A 228 -35.97 -3.52 -5.14
CA ALA A 228 -37.38 -3.51 -4.75
C ALA A 228 -37.99 -2.10 -4.92
N ASN A 229 -37.17 -1.08 -4.70
CA ASN A 229 -37.42 0.34 -4.96
C ASN A 229 -36.06 1.06 -5.00
N ALA A 230 -36.03 2.38 -5.22
CA ALA A 230 -34.78 3.15 -5.35
C ALA A 230 -33.83 3.07 -4.14
N LEU A 231 -34.31 2.74 -2.93
CA LEU A 231 -33.52 2.69 -1.71
C LEU A 231 -33.43 1.28 -1.11
N THR A 232 -33.86 0.24 -1.81
CA THR A 232 -33.81 -1.13 -1.30
C THR A 232 -33.36 -2.10 -2.37
N VAL A 233 -32.18 -2.69 -2.17
CA VAL A 233 -31.65 -3.77 -3.02
C VAL A 233 -31.83 -5.11 -2.28
N GLU A 234 -32.30 -6.12 -3.00
CA GLU A 234 -32.52 -7.48 -2.52
C GLU A 234 -31.62 -8.46 -3.27
N PHE A 235 -30.94 -9.32 -2.51
CA PHE A 235 -30.17 -10.45 -3.00
C PHE A 235 -30.87 -11.75 -2.60
N THR A 236 -31.01 -12.69 -3.53
CA THR A 236 -31.53 -14.04 -3.30
C THR A 236 -30.42 -15.06 -3.54
N LEU A 237 -30.23 -15.98 -2.62
CA LEU A 237 -29.17 -16.99 -2.61
C LEU A 237 -29.75 -18.41 -2.79
N ALA A 238 -29.00 -19.30 -3.44
CA ALA A 238 -29.37 -20.70 -3.63
C ALA A 238 -29.20 -21.52 -2.33
N SER A 239 -28.13 -21.23 -1.60
CA SER A 239 -27.79 -21.82 -0.30
C SER A 239 -27.72 -20.74 0.78
N SER A 240 -27.80 -21.18 2.04
CA SER A 240 -27.61 -20.31 3.20
C SER A 240 -26.22 -19.69 3.14
N ASP A 241 -26.10 -18.41 3.47
CA ASP A 241 -24.79 -17.78 3.70
C ASP A 241 -24.95 -16.74 4.80
N GLN A 242 -24.57 -17.08 6.03
CA GLN A 242 -24.63 -16.14 7.16
C GLN A 242 -23.54 -15.06 7.08
N GLY A 243 -22.48 -15.30 6.31
CA GLY A 243 -21.38 -14.37 6.09
C GLY A 243 -21.56 -13.45 4.89
N PHE A 244 -22.68 -13.52 4.17
CA PHE A 244 -22.88 -12.83 2.90
C PHE A 244 -22.67 -11.31 2.99
N ALA A 245 -23.19 -10.67 4.04
CA ALA A 245 -22.97 -9.23 4.26
C ALA A 245 -21.47 -8.91 4.48
N GLY A 246 -20.74 -9.81 5.13
CA GLY A 246 -19.28 -9.72 5.26
C GLY A 246 -18.57 -9.87 3.93
N LEU A 247 -18.98 -10.78 3.05
CA LEU A 247 -18.44 -10.88 1.69
C LEU A 247 -18.58 -9.53 0.96
N LEU A 248 -19.76 -8.91 1.02
CA LEU A 248 -20.04 -7.62 0.35
C LEU A 248 -19.31 -6.42 0.98
N ALA A 249 -18.70 -6.57 2.16
CA ALA A 249 -17.88 -5.54 2.79
C ALA A 249 -16.43 -5.51 2.26
N ASP A 250 -16.01 -6.52 1.48
CA ASP A 250 -14.69 -6.52 0.84
C ASP A 250 -14.58 -5.38 -0.19
N PRO A 251 -13.45 -4.64 -0.25
CA PRO A 251 -13.22 -3.59 -1.25
C PRO A 251 -13.42 -4.02 -2.71
N LYS A 252 -13.29 -5.31 -3.04
CA LYS A 252 -13.59 -5.91 -4.35
C LYS A 252 -15.08 -5.76 -4.74
N TYR A 253 -15.99 -5.69 -3.76
CA TYR A 253 -17.43 -5.48 -3.96
C TYR A 253 -17.87 -4.03 -3.76
N ALA A 254 -16.92 -3.10 -3.70
CA ALA A 254 -17.23 -1.69 -3.51
C ALA A 254 -18.07 -1.13 -4.67
N ILE A 255 -18.96 -0.19 -4.35
CA ILE A 255 -19.95 0.33 -5.28
C ILE A 255 -19.27 1.30 -6.25
N GLN A 256 -19.33 0.93 -7.53
CA GLN A 256 -18.81 1.66 -8.69
C GLN A 256 -19.84 1.65 -9.83
N PRO A 257 -19.75 2.56 -10.82
CA PRO A 257 -20.61 2.49 -12.00
C PRO A 257 -20.43 1.16 -12.75
N ALA A 258 -21.51 0.49 -13.14
CA ALA A 258 -21.43 -0.80 -13.85
C ALA A 258 -20.63 -0.70 -15.17
N LEU A 259 -20.70 0.44 -15.85
CA LEU A 259 -19.91 0.72 -17.06
C LEU A 259 -18.39 0.72 -16.81
N GLN A 260 -17.94 0.94 -15.58
CA GLN A 260 -16.52 0.91 -15.23
C GLN A 260 -15.95 -0.52 -15.29
N LEU A 261 -16.78 -1.56 -15.21
CA LEU A 261 -16.35 -2.97 -15.27
C LEU A 261 -15.75 -3.37 -16.62
N SER A 262 -16.00 -2.62 -17.70
CA SER A 262 -15.37 -2.87 -18.99
C SER A 262 -13.94 -2.33 -19.08
N GLN A 263 -13.48 -1.55 -18.10
CA GLN A 263 -12.13 -1.00 -18.09
C GLN A 263 -11.10 -2.08 -17.71
N THR A 264 -9.99 -2.11 -18.45
CA THR A 264 -8.82 -2.97 -18.19
C THR A 264 -7.60 -2.11 -17.83
N GLY A 265 -6.69 -2.66 -17.02
CA GLY A 265 -5.72 -1.91 -16.21
C GLY A 265 -4.77 -0.93 -16.92
N GLU A 266 -4.54 -1.05 -18.23
CA GLU A 266 -3.66 -0.14 -18.99
C GLU A 266 -4.40 1.01 -19.69
N SER A 267 -5.75 0.93 -19.77
CA SER A 267 -6.59 1.87 -20.52
C SER A 267 -7.57 2.67 -19.66
N SER A 268 -7.48 2.56 -18.32
CA SER A 268 -8.37 3.26 -17.39
C SER A 268 -8.15 4.76 -17.46
N LYS A 269 -9.08 5.48 -18.12
CA LYS A 269 -9.04 6.93 -18.27
C LYS A 269 -9.73 7.68 -17.14
N GLN A 270 -10.51 6.99 -16.30
CA GLN A 270 -11.23 7.62 -15.21
C GLN A 270 -11.66 6.59 -14.15
N VAL A 271 -11.26 6.83 -12.91
CA VAL A 271 -11.74 6.13 -11.72
C VAL A 271 -12.90 6.93 -11.14
N ILE A 272 -14.09 6.32 -11.14
CA ILE A 272 -15.30 6.90 -10.57
C ILE A 272 -15.68 6.04 -9.38
N GLY A 273 -15.44 6.57 -8.18
CA GLY A 273 -15.74 5.89 -6.93
C GLY A 273 -16.89 6.53 -6.16
N SER A 274 -16.99 6.14 -4.89
CA SER A 274 -18.03 6.53 -3.93
C SER A 274 -17.46 6.80 -2.53
N GLY A 275 -16.12 6.78 -2.41
CA GLY A 275 -15.39 6.88 -1.16
C GLY A 275 -15.04 8.32 -0.72
N PRO A 276 -14.31 8.45 0.40
CA PRO A 276 -13.97 9.73 1.02
C PRO A 276 -12.99 10.59 0.23
N PHE A 277 -12.28 10.02 -0.74
CA PHE A 277 -11.39 10.74 -1.64
C PHE A 277 -11.74 10.44 -3.10
N THR A 278 -11.50 11.40 -3.98
CA THR A 278 -11.54 11.27 -5.44
C THR A 278 -10.12 11.12 -5.99
N LEU A 279 -9.96 10.37 -7.09
CA LEU A 279 -8.66 10.23 -7.76
C LEU A 279 -8.45 11.39 -8.75
N ILE A 280 -7.50 12.27 -8.45
CA ILE A 280 -7.18 13.43 -9.30
C ILE A 280 -6.07 13.10 -10.31
N ALA A 281 -5.06 12.34 -9.89
CA ALA A 281 -3.99 11.89 -10.78
C ALA A 281 -3.46 10.51 -10.39
N HIS A 282 -3.16 9.70 -11.40
CA HIS A 282 -2.44 8.43 -11.25
C HIS A 282 -1.50 8.29 -12.44
N ASN A 283 -0.20 8.37 -12.18
CA ASN A 283 0.83 8.22 -13.20
C ASN A 283 2.03 7.45 -12.63
N SER A 284 3.08 7.30 -13.43
CA SER A 284 4.29 6.57 -13.03
C SER A 284 5.05 7.18 -11.84
N GLN A 285 4.79 8.44 -11.50
CA GLN A 285 5.48 9.16 -10.42
C GLN A 285 4.65 9.25 -9.13
N ARG A 286 3.32 9.34 -9.22
CA ARG A 286 2.46 9.51 -8.04
C ARG A 286 1.01 9.10 -8.24
N ILE A 287 0.35 8.88 -7.09
CA ILE A 287 -1.10 8.97 -6.93
C ILE A 287 -1.43 10.25 -6.17
N HIS A 288 -2.45 10.97 -6.63
CA HIS A 288 -2.95 12.20 -6.01
C HIS A 288 -4.46 12.11 -5.80
N LEU A 289 -4.87 12.30 -4.55
CA LEU A 289 -6.23 12.18 -4.06
C LEU A 289 -6.70 13.52 -3.50
N GLN A 290 -7.99 13.83 -3.69
CA GLN A 290 -8.63 15.00 -3.11
C GLN A 290 -9.87 14.59 -2.31
N ALA A 291 -10.09 15.19 -1.15
CA ALA A 291 -11.25 14.90 -0.32
C ALA A 291 -12.57 15.11 -1.07
N ASN A 292 -13.45 14.12 -1.01
CA ASN A 292 -14.77 14.16 -1.61
C ASN A 292 -15.74 14.93 -0.69
N SER A 293 -16.17 16.12 -1.11
CA SER A 293 -17.13 16.95 -0.37
C SER A 293 -18.54 16.36 -0.33
N SER A 294 -18.87 15.47 -1.27
CA SER A 294 -20.18 14.81 -1.38
C SER A 294 -20.19 13.41 -0.74
N TYR A 295 -19.14 13.05 0.02
CA TYR A 295 -19.07 11.77 0.70
C TYR A 295 -20.19 11.63 1.73
N HIS A 296 -20.84 10.46 1.79
CA HIS A 296 -22.01 10.23 2.67
C HIS A 296 -21.67 10.14 4.15
N GLY A 297 -20.40 9.88 4.47
CA GLY A 297 -19.89 9.84 5.83
C GLY A 297 -19.22 11.14 6.26
N TYR A 298 -18.41 11.08 7.31
CA TYR A 298 -17.55 12.21 7.67
C TYR A 298 -16.50 12.42 6.58
N ARG A 299 -16.40 13.66 6.11
CA ARG A 299 -15.36 14.10 5.20
C ARG A 299 -13.98 13.78 5.79
N ALA A 300 -13.06 13.33 4.96
CA ALA A 300 -11.66 13.20 5.36
C ALA A 300 -11.11 14.51 5.93
N LEU A 301 -10.21 14.39 6.92
CA LEU A 301 -9.55 15.54 7.52
C LEU A 301 -8.53 16.18 6.55
N PRO A 302 -7.64 15.42 5.86
CA PRO A 302 -6.82 16.00 4.81
C PRO A 302 -7.66 16.42 3.60
N ASP A 303 -7.35 17.58 3.03
CA ASP A 303 -7.92 18.05 1.77
C ASP A 303 -7.31 17.32 0.58
N GLU A 304 -6.01 17.03 0.63
CA GLU A 304 -5.28 16.34 -0.42
C GLU A 304 -4.33 15.29 0.15
N VAL A 305 -4.16 14.19 -0.59
CA VAL A 305 -3.13 13.17 -0.30
C VAL A 305 -2.34 12.89 -1.57
N SER A 306 -1.01 13.00 -1.49
CA SER A 306 -0.10 12.66 -2.59
C SER A 306 0.83 11.54 -2.16
N ILE A 307 0.83 10.42 -2.89
CA ILE A 307 1.70 9.28 -2.65
C ILE A 307 2.68 9.16 -3.81
N TRP A 308 3.94 9.46 -3.56
CA TRP A 308 5.01 9.47 -4.56
C TRP A 308 5.71 8.13 -4.65
N PHE A 309 5.96 7.67 -5.87
CA PHE A 309 6.86 6.55 -6.11
C PHE A 309 8.31 7.01 -5.96
N VAL A 310 9.04 6.39 -5.03
CA VAL A 310 10.47 6.63 -4.81
C VAL A 310 11.18 5.29 -4.76
N ALA A 311 12.14 5.07 -5.66
CA ALA A 311 12.87 3.81 -5.73
C ALA A 311 13.57 3.48 -4.40
N LYS A 312 13.60 2.20 -4.02
CA LYS A 312 14.18 1.73 -2.74
C LYS A 312 15.62 2.18 -2.49
N SER A 313 16.43 2.33 -3.55
CA SER A 313 17.81 2.86 -3.45
C SER A 313 17.90 4.27 -2.86
N SER A 314 16.79 5.01 -2.89
CA SER A 314 16.67 6.37 -2.35
C SER A 314 16.07 6.40 -0.94
N VAL A 315 15.50 5.29 -0.48
CA VAL A 315 14.91 5.13 0.85
C VAL A 315 16.02 4.64 1.80
N ALA A 316 16.45 5.49 2.74
CA ALA A 316 17.31 5.04 3.83
C ALA A 316 16.61 3.89 4.59
N LYS A 317 17.36 2.91 5.12
CA LYS A 317 16.91 1.65 5.74
C LYS A 317 15.90 1.78 6.90
N GLU A 318 14.73 2.35 6.68
CA GLU A 318 13.80 2.76 7.75
C GLU A 318 12.34 2.62 7.30
N GLY A 319 11.68 1.54 7.74
CA GLY A 319 10.22 1.36 7.66
C GLY A 319 9.63 1.25 6.24
N GLN A 320 8.45 0.64 6.12
CA GLN A 320 7.73 0.57 4.83
C GLN A 320 7.09 1.93 4.45
N TYR A 321 6.85 2.80 5.44
CA TYR A 321 6.25 4.12 5.29
C TYR A 321 6.87 5.10 6.28
N ALA A 322 7.29 6.27 5.80
CA ALA A 322 7.89 7.33 6.60
C ALA A 322 7.03 8.60 6.54
N PHE A 323 6.55 9.05 7.69
CA PHE A 323 5.94 10.37 7.89
C PHE A 323 6.93 11.27 8.64
N THR A 324 7.88 11.86 7.93
CA THR A 324 8.93 12.67 8.53
C THR A 324 8.69 14.15 8.27
N SER A 325 8.13 14.87 9.25
CA SER A 325 8.19 16.34 9.18
C SER A 325 9.65 16.82 9.25
N ASN A 326 9.91 18.02 8.73
CA ASN A 326 11.25 18.59 8.69
C ASN A 326 11.84 18.94 10.08
N ASP A 327 11.05 18.82 11.15
CA ASP A 327 11.47 19.19 12.49
C ASP A 327 12.14 18.00 13.23
N GLN A 328 13.46 17.88 13.06
CA GLN A 328 14.29 16.88 13.75
C GLN A 328 14.31 17.05 15.28
N SER A 329 13.73 18.13 15.83
CA SER A 329 13.65 18.36 17.27
C SER A 329 12.50 17.60 17.96
N GLN A 330 11.61 16.97 17.19
CA GLN A 330 10.43 16.29 17.74
C GLN A 330 10.64 14.79 17.94
N PRO A 331 10.00 14.19 18.97
CA PRO A 331 10.01 12.75 19.18
C PRO A 331 9.47 12.00 17.96
N GLN A 332 10.15 10.92 17.57
CA GLN A 332 9.62 9.97 16.59
C GLN A 332 8.79 8.90 17.32
N HIS A 333 7.54 8.72 16.88
CA HIS A 333 6.74 7.57 17.27
C HIS A 333 6.95 6.42 16.28
N LEU A 334 7.15 5.23 16.84
CA LEU A 334 7.20 3.97 16.12
C LEU A 334 6.02 3.11 16.59
N GLN A 335 5.11 2.77 15.69
CA GLN A 335 4.11 1.73 15.90
C GLN A 335 4.55 0.48 15.16
N GLN A 336 4.53 -0.67 15.85
CA GLN A 336 4.81 -1.96 15.25
C GLN A 336 3.70 -2.95 15.58
N ARG A 337 3.46 -3.88 14.67
CA ARG A 337 2.53 -5.00 14.87
C ARG A 337 2.96 -6.16 13.99
N LEU A 338 2.57 -7.37 14.40
CA LEU A 338 2.59 -8.51 13.51
C LEU A 338 1.47 -8.34 12.47
N GLU A 339 1.77 -8.67 11.22
CA GLU A 339 0.76 -8.72 10.17
C GLU A 339 -0.20 -9.90 10.41
N PHE A 340 -1.44 -9.74 9.94
CA PHE A 340 -2.40 -10.85 9.93
C PHE A 340 -2.26 -11.60 8.62
N GLY A 341 -1.12 -12.26 8.43
CA GLY A 341 -0.74 -12.85 7.16
C GLY A 341 0.41 -13.83 7.32
N CYS A 342 0.80 -14.46 6.22
CA CYS A 342 1.89 -15.42 6.22
C CYS A 342 2.58 -15.44 4.85
N GLN A 343 3.88 -15.67 4.90
CA GLN A 343 4.75 -15.98 3.78
C GLN A 343 4.95 -17.49 3.84
N TYR A 344 4.55 -18.18 2.79
CA TYR A 344 4.48 -19.64 2.79
C TYR A 344 4.91 -20.20 1.45
N LEU A 345 5.40 -21.44 1.51
CA LEU A 345 5.79 -22.24 0.37
C LEU A 345 4.63 -23.19 0.03
N LEU A 346 4.25 -23.28 -1.24
CA LEU A 346 3.33 -24.30 -1.75
C LEU A 346 4.11 -25.34 -2.55
N PHE A 347 3.77 -26.61 -2.34
CA PHE A 347 4.24 -27.69 -3.18
C PHE A 347 3.25 -27.89 -4.33
N ASN A 348 3.70 -27.77 -5.57
CA ASN A 348 2.83 -27.90 -6.73
C ASN A 348 2.52 -29.37 -7.05
N GLN A 349 1.40 -29.86 -6.53
CA GLN A 349 0.93 -31.25 -6.70
C GLN A 349 0.61 -31.59 -8.16
N GLN A 350 0.31 -30.60 -9.01
CA GLN A 350 0.05 -30.82 -10.45
C GLN A 350 1.29 -31.30 -11.20
N ARG A 351 2.49 -30.96 -10.70
CA ARG A 351 3.76 -31.37 -11.31
C ARG A 351 4.13 -32.81 -11.01
N GLN A 352 3.69 -33.33 -9.86
CA GLN A 352 4.03 -34.67 -9.36
C GLN A 352 5.55 -34.95 -9.27
N THR A 353 6.40 -33.93 -9.37
CA THR A 353 7.86 -34.03 -9.24
C THR A 353 8.28 -34.52 -7.85
N LEU A 354 7.52 -34.13 -6.82
CA LEU A 354 7.76 -34.49 -5.43
C LEU A 354 6.64 -35.38 -4.90
N ASN A 355 7.00 -36.58 -4.44
CA ASN A 355 6.08 -37.49 -3.76
C ASN A 355 5.84 -37.06 -2.29
N TYR A 356 4.91 -37.74 -1.61
CA TYR A 356 4.54 -37.43 -0.23
C TYR A 356 5.74 -37.44 0.74
N SER A 357 6.57 -38.48 0.70
CA SER A 357 7.74 -38.61 1.60
C SER A 357 8.77 -37.51 1.36
N GLN A 358 8.97 -37.11 0.11
CA GLN A 358 9.87 -36.01 -0.26
C GLN A 358 9.34 -34.67 0.23
N ARG A 359 8.04 -34.38 0.06
CA ARG A 359 7.43 -33.15 0.60
C ARG A 359 7.50 -33.10 2.11
N ARG A 360 7.16 -34.21 2.78
CA ARG A 360 7.28 -34.34 4.24
C ARG A 360 8.69 -34.03 4.72
N TRP A 361 9.70 -34.62 4.09
CA TRP A 361 11.08 -34.36 4.46
C TRP A 361 11.49 -32.91 4.17
N LEU A 362 11.14 -32.37 2.99
CA LEU A 362 11.40 -30.97 2.65
C LEU A 362 10.75 -30.00 3.64
N SER A 363 9.51 -30.25 4.06
CA SER A 363 8.85 -29.45 5.10
C SER A 363 9.62 -29.48 6.41
N SER A 364 10.21 -30.63 6.80
CA SER A 364 11.05 -30.71 8.01
C SER A 364 12.44 -30.05 7.83
N TYR A 365 12.97 -30.02 6.61
CA TYR A 365 14.30 -29.50 6.30
C TYR A 365 14.30 -27.97 6.07
N LEU A 366 13.23 -27.44 5.46
CA LEU A 366 13.05 -26.03 5.12
C LEU A 366 12.26 -25.24 6.18
N GLN A 367 12.23 -25.74 7.43
CA GLN A 367 11.61 -25.04 8.55
C GLN A 367 12.12 -23.60 8.68
N PRO A 368 11.30 -22.67 9.18
CA PRO A 368 11.64 -21.26 9.19
C PRO A 368 12.92 -20.91 9.98
N GLU A 369 13.25 -21.67 11.02
CA GLU A 369 14.52 -21.54 11.73
C GLU A 369 15.71 -21.86 10.82
N ALA A 370 15.60 -22.92 10.01
CA ALA A 370 16.65 -23.31 9.08
C ALA A 370 16.86 -22.24 8.00
N LEU A 371 15.76 -21.64 7.50
CA LEU A 371 15.80 -20.51 6.59
C LEU A 371 16.52 -19.31 7.23
N LEU A 372 16.20 -18.96 8.48
CA LEU A 372 16.87 -17.85 9.19
C LEU A 372 18.36 -18.13 9.42
N LEU A 373 18.74 -19.37 9.72
CA LEU A 373 20.14 -19.75 9.92
C LEU A 373 20.94 -19.62 8.63
N ALA A 374 20.41 -20.14 7.52
CA ALA A 374 21.02 -20.12 6.19
C ALA A 374 20.97 -18.74 5.50
N ALA A 375 20.11 -17.85 5.98
CA ALA A 375 19.92 -16.53 5.41
C ALA A 375 21.17 -15.64 5.45
N ASP A 376 21.24 -14.74 4.47
CA ASP A 376 22.25 -13.69 4.42
C ASP A 376 21.90 -12.52 5.38
N LYS A 377 22.72 -11.47 5.36
CA LYS A 377 22.49 -10.27 6.19
C LYS A 377 21.19 -9.54 5.82
N SER A 378 20.73 -9.64 4.58
CA SER A 378 19.53 -8.97 4.10
C SER A 378 18.30 -9.56 4.78
N LEU A 379 18.16 -10.89 4.75
CA LEU A 379 17.00 -11.57 5.33
C LEU A 379 17.04 -11.49 6.85
N LYS A 380 18.23 -11.66 7.45
CA LYS A 380 18.43 -11.49 8.91
C LYS A 380 18.12 -10.08 9.42
N SER A 381 18.09 -9.08 8.55
CA SER A 381 17.71 -7.71 8.90
C SER A 381 16.22 -7.41 8.75
N MET A 382 15.45 -8.35 8.20
CA MET A 382 14.00 -8.23 8.10
C MET A 382 13.36 -8.48 9.47
N ALA A 383 12.29 -7.74 9.75
CA ALA A 383 11.51 -7.90 10.96
C ALA A 383 10.46 -8.99 10.70
N VAL A 384 10.79 -10.24 11.03
CA VAL A 384 9.97 -11.44 10.78
C VAL A 384 9.98 -12.37 11.99
N GLU A 385 8.91 -13.14 12.15
CA GLU A 385 8.82 -14.24 13.13
C GLU A 385 8.63 -15.57 12.41
N PRO A 386 9.29 -16.66 12.86
CA PRO A 386 8.99 -18.01 12.38
C PRO A 386 7.50 -18.34 12.50
N ALA A 387 6.90 -18.83 11.41
CA ALA A 387 5.50 -19.21 11.36
C ALA A 387 5.36 -20.73 11.34
N PHE A 388 4.48 -21.27 12.17
CA PHE A 388 4.10 -22.69 12.17
C PHE A 388 2.62 -22.91 11.84
N SER A 389 1.90 -21.82 11.59
CA SER A 389 0.53 -21.79 11.09
C SER A 389 0.41 -20.75 9.99
N LEU A 390 -0.63 -20.86 9.17
CA LEU A 390 -0.88 -19.90 8.08
C LEU A 390 -1.36 -18.52 8.57
N LEU A 391 -1.84 -18.43 9.82
CA LEU A 391 -2.27 -17.20 10.48
C LEU A 391 -2.00 -17.35 11.98
N ASP A 392 -1.52 -16.29 12.64
CA ASP A 392 -1.17 -16.31 14.07
C ASP A 392 -2.33 -16.73 15.00
N ILE A 393 -3.56 -16.48 14.59
CA ILE A 393 -4.78 -16.84 15.31
C ILE A 393 -5.09 -18.35 15.23
N TRP A 394 -4.53 -19.05 14.25
CA TRP A 394 -4.66 -20.49 14.13
C TRP A 394 -3.56 -21.20 14.93
N PRO A 395 -3.87 -22.32 15.60
CA PRO A 395 -2.89 -23.09 16.34
C PRO A 395 -1.71 -23.52 15.46
N ASP A 396 -0.51 -23.48 16.04
CA ASP A 396 0.70 -23.97 15.38
C ASP A 396 0.57 -25.44 14.96
N CYS A 397 1.04 -25.74 13.74
CA CYS A 397 1.08 -27.06 13.16
C CYS A 397 2.54 -27.43 12.81
N PHE A 398 3.22 -28.09 13.75
CA PHE A 398 4.61 -28.48 13.57
C PHE A 398 4.74 -29.67 12.63
N SER A 399 5.66 -29.58 11.66
CA SER A 399 6.06 -30.73 10.85
C SER A 399 6.85 -31.72 11.69
N LEU A 400 6.46 -32.99 11.65
CA LEU A 400 7.22 -34.06 12.31
C LEU A 400 8.56 -34.26 11.59
N ALA A 401 9.62 -34.43 12.37
CA ALA A 401 10.91 -34.83 11.84
C ALA A 401 10.77 -36.07 10.94
N ALA A 402 11.44 -36.03 9.80
CA ALA A 402 11.41 -37.08 8.80
C ALA A 402 12.84 -37.50 8.44
N GLU A 403 13.01 -38.79 8.14
CA GLU A 403 14.29 -39.29 7.65
C GLU A 403 14.58 -38.76 6.25
N SER A 404 15.87 -38.57 5.95
CA SER A 404 16.31 -38.13 4.63
C SER A 404 15.89 -39.12 3.56
N VAL A 405 15.27 -38.59 2.50
CA VAL A 405 14.88 -39.37 1.32
C VAL A 405 15.57 -38.82 0.07
N PRO A 406 15.82 -39.65 -0.96
CA PRO A 406 16.35 -39.16 -2.22
C PRO A 406 15.43 -38.12 -2.86
N LEU A 407 15.99 -37.00 -3.29
CA LEU A 407 15.29 -35.92 -4.00
C LEU A 407 15.57 -35.98 -5.51
N PRO A 408 14.74 -35.34 -6.33
CA PRO A 408 15.10 -35.05 -7.72
C PRO A 408 16.39 -34.21 -7.80
N ASN A 409 17.17 -34.39 -8.87
CA ASN A 409 18.42 -33.64 -9.07
C ASN A 409 18.20 -32.13 -9.31
N GLU A 410 17.01 -31.76 -9.74
CA GLU A 410 16.62 -30.40 -10.08
C GLU A 410 15.20 -30.12 -9.59
N LEU A 411 14.99 -28.94 -9.02
CA LEU A 411 13.68 -28.39 -8.67
C LEU A 411 13.56 -26.96 -9.17
N SER A 412 12.33 -26.53 -9.40
CA SER A 412 12.05 -25.19 -9.91
C SER A 412 11.17 -24.41 -8.92
N ILE A 413 11.51 -23.13 -8.71
CA ILE A 413 10.86 -22.26 -7.70
C ILE A 413 10.27 -21.02 -8.39
N GLY A 414 8.97 -20.85 -8.27
CA GLY A 414 8.24 -19.67 -8.73
C GLY A 414 7.92 -18.71 -7.59
N PHE A 415 7.99 -17.41 -7.85
CA PHE A 415 7.51 -16.37 -6.95
C PHE A 415 7.07 -15.14 -7.73
N TYR A 416 6.20 -14.31 -7.16
CA TYR A 416 5.91 -13.01 -7.76
C TYR A 416 6.90 -11.94 -7.30
N GLN A 417 7.14 -10.93 -8.13
CA GLN A 417 8.10 -9.85 -7.91
C GLN A 417 7.81 -9.06 -6.63
N HIS A 418 8.51 -9.47 -5.58
CA HIS A 418 8.55 -8.89 -4.26
C HIS A 418 9.90 -9.25 -3.64
N ASP A 419 10.67 -8.25 -3.21
CA ASP A 419 12.05 -8.46 -2.74
C ASP A 419 12.14 -9.52 -1.64
N ASP A 420 11.24 -9.46 -0.66
CA ASP A 420 11.13 -10.43 0.42
C ASP A 420 10.95 -11.88 -0.09
N LEU A 421 10.04 -12.08 -1.06
CA LEU A 421 9.79 -13.41 -1.63
C LEU A 421 10.95 -13.93 -2.47
N GLN A 422 11.62 -13.04 -3.20
CA GLN A 422 12.84 -13.39 -3.93
C GLN A 422 13.91 -13.89 -2.95
N LEU A 423 14.09 -13.20 -1.84
CA LEU A 423 15.09 -13.55 -0.83
C LEU A 423 14.78 -14.89 -0.14
N TYR A 424 13.49 -15.19 0.10
CA TYR A 424 13.08 -16.51 0.56
C TYR A 424 13.36 -17.59 -0.48
N ALA A 425 13.02 -17.37 -1.75
CA ALA A 425 13.29 -18.33 -2.83
C ALA A 425 14.80 -18.60 -2.99
N GLU A 426 15.63 -17.55 -2.95
CA GLU A 426 17.10 -17.67 -2.99
C GLU A 426 17.66 -18.41 -1.76
N THR A 427 17.07 -18.23 -0.58
CA THR A 427 17.49 -18.94 0.64
C THR A 427 17.10 -20.41 0.60
N ILE A 428 15.91 -20.73 0.09
CA ILE A 428 15.47 -22.11 -0.16
C ILE A 428 16.40 -22.78 -1.18
N ALA A 429 16.73 -22.09 -2.28
CA ALA A 429 17.66 -22.58 -3.29
C ALA A 429 19.03 -22.95 -2.70
N LYS A 430 19.59 -22.10 -1.83
CA LYS A 430 20.87 -22.36 -1.13
C LYS A 430 20.79 -23.60 -0.23
N LEU A 431 19.69 -23.81 0.48
CA LEU A 431 19.50 -25.00 1.31
C LEU A 431 19.37 -26.27 0.45
N LEU A 432 18.64 -26.20 -0.66
CA LEU A 432 18.49 -27.32 -1.59
C LEU A 432 19.82 -27.73 -2.25
N GLU A 433 20.68 -26.76 -2.55
CA GLU A 433 22.02 -27.02 -3.10
C GLU A 433 22.89 -27.82 -2.11
N GLN A 434 22.77 -27.58 -0.80
CA GLN A 434 23.53 -28.33 0.24
C GLN A 434 23.20 -29.82 0.28
N VAL A 435 22.02 -30.21 -0.20
CA VAL A 435 21.58 -31.61 -0.29
C VAL A 435 21.63 -32.15 -1.71
N GLY A 436 22.33 -31.46 -2.61
CA GLY A 436 22.62 -31.91 -3.97
C GLY A 436 21.50 -31.64 -4.99
N VAL A 437 20.57 -30.73 -4.69
CA VAL A 437 19.48 -30.36 -5.60
C VAL A 437 19.79 -29.02 -6.25
N SER A 438 19.93 -29.02 -7.58
CA SER A 438 20.02 -27.79 -8.37
C SER A 438 18.66 -27.09 -8.44
N THR A 439 18.63 -25.76 -8.49
CA THR A 439 17.38 -25.00 -8.49
C THR A 439 17.28 -23.93 -9.57
N GLN A 440 16.12 -23.86 -10.24
CA GLN A 440 15.80 -22.80 -11.19
C GLN A 440 14.79 -21.82 -10.57
N LEU A 441 15.16 -20.54 -10.47
CA LEU A 441 14.28 -19.48 -9.96
C LEU A 441 13.54 -18.78 -11.11
N THR A 442 12.23 -18.61 -10.97
CA THR A 442 11.40 -17.87 -11.93
C THR A 442 10.59 -16.78 -11.21
N ALA A 443 10.88 -15.52 -11.54
CA ALA A 443 10.13 -14.37 -11.05
C ALA A 443 9.00 -14.00 -12.03
N TYR A 444 7.78 -13.88 -11.51
CA TYR A 444 6.60 -13.45 -12.26
C TYR A 444 6.16 -12.06 -11.79
N SER A 445 5.50 -11.25 -12.62
CA SER A 445 4.64 -10.21 -12.07
C SER A 445 3.48 -10.83 -11.28
N TYR A 446 2.86 -10.06 -10.39
CA TYR A 446 1.70 -10.55 -9.61
C TYR A 446 0.54 -11.03 -10.52
N ALA A 447 0.30 -10.32 -11.63
CA ALA A 447 -0.71 -10.68 -12.60
C ALA A 447 -0.34 -11.96 -13.37
N GLU A 448 0.91 -12.10 -13.82
CA GLU A 448 1.38 -13.28 -14.55
C GLU A 448 1.27 -14.56 -13.71
N LEU A 449 1.67 -14.51 -12.43
CA LEU A 449 1.59 -15.67 -11.55
C LEU A 449 0.14 -16.16 -11.37
N ASN A 450 -0.76 -15.23 -11.07
CA ASN A 450 -2.18 -15.55 -10.89
C ASN A 450 -2.83 -16.00 -12.22
N HIS A 451 -2.45 -15.39 -13.33
CA HIS A 451 -2.92 -15.80 -14.65
C HIS A 451 -2.45 -17.21 -15.00
N ALA A 452 -1.16 -17.51 -14.82
CA ALA A 452 -0.60 -18.83 -15.06
C ALA A 452 -1.27 -19.91 -14.18
N ALA A 453 -1.51 -19.60 -12.91
CA ALA A 453 -2.26 -20.49 -12.01
C ALA A 453 -3.70 -20.71 -12.50
N SER A 454 -4.41 -19.63 -12.87
CA SER A 454 -5.79 -19.69 -13.34
C SER A 454 -5.95 -20.47 -14.65
N GLN A 455 -4.96 -20.41 -15.54
CA GLN A 455 -4.93 -21.12 -16.82
C GLN A 455 -4.32 -22.53 -16.72
N ASN A 456 -3.93 -22.96 -15.51
CA ASN A 456 -3.21 -24.22 -15.27
C ASN A 456 -1.89 -24.37 -16.06
N THR A 457 -1.20 -23.26 -16.32
CA THR A 457 0.10 -23.22 -17.01
C THR A 457 1.28 -22.99 -16.07
N LEU A 458 1.04 -22.85 -14.76
CA LEU A 458 2.09 -22.65 -13.76
C LEU A 458 2.93 -23.93 -13.59
N SER A 459 4.18 -23.90 -14.03
CA SER A 459 5.01 -25.11 -14.19
C SER A 459 6.04 -25.35 -13.08
N GLN A 460 6.14 -24.45 -12.10
CA GLN A 460 7.19 -24.53 -11.08
C GLN A 460 6.81 -25.56 -10.01
N ASP A 461 7.80 -26.29 -9.48
CA ASP A 461 7.59 -27.36 -8.49
C ASP A 461 7.24 -26.80 -7.11
N LEU A 462 7.86 -25.68 -6.76
CA LEU A 462 7.67 -24.94 -5.52
C LEU A 462 7.19 -23.52 -5.82
N ILE A 463 6.19 -23.02 -5.08
CA ILE A 463 5.72 -21.64 -5.21
C ILE A 463 5.89 -20.91 -3.88
N VAL A 464 6.72 -19.87 -3.86
CA VAL A 464 6.85 -18.95 -2.73
C VAL A 464 5.87 -17.80 -2.94
N THR A 465 4.94 -17.65 -2.01
CA THR A 465 3.91 -16.61 -2.07
C THR A 465 3.57 -16.09 -0.67
N SER A 466 2.67 -15.12 -0.60
CA SER A 466 2.18 -14.60 0.67
C SER A 466 0.74 -14.13 0.56
N TYR A 467 0.09 -14.06 1.71
CA TYR A 467 -1.22 -13.47 1.85
C TYR A 467 -1.30 -12.72 3.18
N ASN A 468 -1.86 -11.51 3.16
CA ASN A 468 -2.16 -10.76 4.38
C ASN A 468 -3.63 -10.35 4.35
N LEU A 469 -4.33 -10.63 5.44
CA LEU A 469 -5.73 -10.34 5.62
C LEU A 469 -5.99 -8.85 5.62
N ASP A 470 -7.21 -8.50 5.22
CA ASP A 470 -7.74 -7.17 5.41
C ASP A 470 -8.49 -7.02 6.74
N ASP A 471 -9.03 -5.83 7.01
CA ASP A 471 -9.74 -5.53 8.24
C ASP A 471 -11.09 -6.24 8.37
N ASN A 472 -11.57 -6.92 7.33
CA ASN A 472 -12.67 -7.87 7.41
C ASN A 472 -12.09 -9.29 7.54
N ARG A 473 -11.34 -9.52 8.61
CA ARG A 473 -10.41 -10.65 8.72
C ARG A 473 -11.08 -12.02 8.49
N PRO A 474 -12.24 -12.34 9.11
CA PRO A 474 -12.85 -13.66 8.91
C PRO A 474 -13.29 -13.90 7.46
N ALA A 475 -13.89 -12.89 6.80
CA ALA A 475 -14.29 -13.01 5.40
C ALA A 475 -13.07 -13.04 4.47
N SER A 476 -12.02 -12.27 4.77
CA SER A 476 -10.79 -12.24 3.98
C SER A 476 -10.04 -13.58 4.01
N ALA A 477 -10.02 -14.25 5.17
CA ALA A 477 -9.44 -15.57 5.32
C ALA A 477 -10.25 -16.63 4.55
N PHE A 478 -11.58 -16.53 4.64
CA PHE A 478 -12.47 -17.40 3.86
C PHE A 478 -12.27 -17.21 2.36
N ARG A 479 -12.31 -15.96 1.88
CA ARG A 479 -12.10 -15.58 0.47
C ARG A 479 -10.78 -16.12 -0.07
N TRP A 480 -9.71 -15.96 0.72
CA TRP A 480 -8.38 -16.47 0.39
C TRP A 480 -8.42 -17.96 0.05
N LEU A 481 -8.89 -18.78 0.98
CA LEU A 481 -8.89 -20.23 0.82
C LEU A 481 -9.94 -20.68 -0.21
N PHE A 482 -11.01 -19.90 -0.40
CA PHE A 482 -12.11 -20.22 -1.31
C PHE A 482 -11.82 -19.91 -2.78
N ASN A 483 -11.01 -18.87 -3.08
CA ASN A 483 -10.89 -18.34 -4.44
C ASN A 483 -9.45 -18.07 -4.91
N ASP A 484 -8.42 -18.38 -4.11
CA ASP A 484 -7.03 -18.17 -4.53
C ASP A 484 -6.62 -19.13 -5.66
N PRO A 485 -6.27 -18.63 -6.86
CA PRO A 485 -5.95 -19.48 -8.00
C PRO A 485 -4.64 -20.24 -7.83
N ILE A 486 -3.69 -19.71 -7.05
CA ILE A 486 -2.38 -20.33 -6.81
C ILE A 486 -2.55 -21.53 -5.89
N ILE A 487 -3.31 -21.39 -4.78
CA ILE A 487 -3.67 -22.51 -3.91
C ILE A 487 -4.42 -23.56 -4.71
N LYS A 488 -5.48 -23.18 -5.44
CA LYS A 488 -6.26 -24.10 -6.29
C LYS A 488 -5.37 -24.91 -7.23
N HIS A 489 -4.44 -24.24 -7.91
CA HIS A 489 -3.52 -24.90 -8.82
C HIS A 489 -2.59 -25.86 -8.07
N CYS A 490 -1.92 -25.39 -7.01
CA CYS A 490 -0.89 -26.16 -6.31
C CYS A 490 -1.45 -27.36 -5.54
N VAL A 491 -2.63 -27.27 -4.91
CA VAL A 491 -3.20 -28.43 -4.19
C VAL A 491 -3.79 -29.48 -5.13
N GLY A 492 -4.14 -29.07 -6.36
CA GLY A 492 -4.73 -29.91 -7.39
C GLY A 492 -6.24 -30.12 -7.27
N SER A 493 -6.85 -30.67 -8.33
CA SER A 493 -8.31 -30.74 -8.50
C SER A 493 -9.05 -31.42 -7.36
N ASP A 494 -8.56 -32.58 -6.92
CA ASP A 494 -9.28 -33.45 -5.99
C ASP A 494 -9.26 -32.85 -4.58
N ASN A 495 -8.08 -32.40 -4.15
CA ASN A 495 -7.91 -31.68 -2.88
C ASN A 495 -8.66 -30.35 -2.89
N TRP A 496 -8.66 -29.64 -4.02
CA TRP A 496 -9.44 -28.42 -4.17
C TRP A 496 -10.94 -28.67 -4.03
N GLN A 497 -11.48 -29.71 -4.67
CA GLN A 497 -12.90 -30.08 -4.53
C GLN A 497 -13.25 -30.40 -3.07
N TRP A 498 -12.39 -31.12 -2.36
CA TRP A 498 -12.57 -31.36 -0.93
C TRP A 498 -12.55 -30.05 -0.12
N MET A 499 -11.57 -29.17 -0.34
CA MET A 499 -11.49 -27.86 0.32
C MET A 499 -12.75 -27.02 0.07
N GLN A 500 -13.24 -27.01 -1.16
CA GLN A 500 -14.46 -26.29 -1.54
C GLN A 500 -15.69 -26.83 -0.83
N ALA A 501 -15.81 -28.15 -0.67
CA ALA A 501 -16.88 -28.76 0.13
C ALA A 501 -16.81 -28.32 1.60
N GLN A 502 -15.62 -28.33 2.22
CA GLN A 502 -15.46 -27.89 3.61
C GLN A 502 -15.78 -26.40 3.78
N LEU A 503 -15.30 -25.54 2.89
CA LEU A 503 -15.59 -24.11 2.96
C LEU A 503 -17.06 -23.80 2.67
N SER A 504 -17.70 -24.54 1.77
CA SER A 504 -19.15 -24.39 1.52
C SER A 504 -19.97 -24.75 2.76
N ASP A 505 -19.59 -25.79 3.50
CA ASP A 505 -20.20 -26.12 4.79
C ASP A 505 -20.04 -25.00 5.82
N VAL A 506 -18.83 -24.42 5.95
CA VAL A 506 -18.60 -23.25 6.82
C VAL A 506 -19.50 -22.08 6.44
N ARG A 507 -19.62 -21.78 5.14
CA ARG A 507 -20.47 -20.69 4.63
C ARG A 507 -21.94 -20.90 5.00
N GLU A 508 -22.44 -22.12 4.81
CA GLU A 508 -23.85 -22.46 5.01
C GLU A 508 -24.25 -22.53 6.48
N ASN A 509 -23.34 -23.01 7.34
CA ASN A 509 -23.66 -23.45 8.70
C ASN A 509 -22.98 -22.67 9.82
N ALA A 510 -22.15 -21.65 9.52
CA ALA A 510 -21.47 -20.85 10.54
C ALA A 510 -21.70 -19.35 10.36
N ALA A 511 -21.75 -18.63 11.48
CA ALA A 511 -21.72 -17.17 11.48
C ALA A 511 -20.31 -16.68 11.10
N LEU A 512 -20.23 -15.47 10.55
CA LEU A 512 -18.97 -14.88 10.08
C LEU A 512 -17.90 -14.81 11.18
N GLN A 513 -18.30 -14.49 12.41
CA GLN A 513 -17.42 -14.41 13.58
C GLN A 513 -16.76 -15.75 13.91
N ASP A 514 -17.41 -16.86 13.55
CA ASP A 514 -16.92 -18.21 13.84
C ASP A 514 -16.02 -18.77 12.73
N TYR A 515 -15.91 -18.09 11.58
CA TYR A 515 -15.20 -18.61 10.39
C TYR A 515 -13.76 -19.05 10.72
N PHE A 516 -13.01 -18.28 11.51
CA PHE A 516 -11.65 -18.67 11.89
C PHE A 516 -11.62 -20.03 12.57
N SER A 517 -12.47 -20.22 13.60
CA SER A 517 -12.53 -21.47 14.36
C SER A 517 -12.96 -22.65 13.48
N LYS A 518 -13.89 -22.42 12.55
CA LYS A 518 -14.43 -23.45 11.66
C LYS A 518 -13.48 -23.82 10.53
N MET A 519 -12.62 -22.89 10.09
CA MET A 519 -11.61 -23.14 9.06
C MET A 519 -10.29 -23.70 9.62
N THR A 520 -10.07 -23.66 10.94
CA THR A 520 -8.85 -24.21 11.58
C THR A 520 -8.50 -25.63 11.12
N PRO A 521 -9.43 -26.61 11.07
CA PRO A 521 -9.09 -27.97 10.64
C PRO A 521 -8.57 -28.00 9.20
N LEU A 522 -9.20 -27.24 8.30
CA LEU A 522 -8.77 -27.14 6.91
C LEU A 522 -7.39 -26.49 6.80
N ALA A 523 -7.16 -25.36 7.50
CA ALA A 523 -5.86 -24.70 7.51
C ALA A 523 -4.75 -25.64 8.00
N ASN A 524 -5.01 -26.42 9.05
CA ASN A 524 -4.08 -27.42 9.56
C ASN A 524 -3.83 -28.54 8.55
N THR A 525 -4.84 -29.00 7.82
CA THR A 525 -4.67 -30.01 6.76
C THR A 525 -3.70 -29.55 5.67
N LEU A 526 -3.75 -28.28 5.24
CA LEU A 526 -2.79 -27.78 4.24
C LEU A 526 -1.33 -27.96 4.70
N VAL A 527 -1.07 -27.76 6.00
CA VAL A 527 0.27 -27.89 6.59
C VAL A 527 0.61 -29.35 6.86
N SER A 528 -0.29 -30.10 7.52
CA SER A 528 -0.03 -31.48 7.97
C SER A 528 0.07 -32.49 6.82
N GLU A 529 -0.61 -32.23 5.70
CA GLU A 529 -0.51 -33.02 4.47
C GLU A 529 0.61 -32.55 3.54
N TYR A 530 1.43 -31.59 3.99
CA TYR A 530 2.59 -31.05 3.28
C TYR A 530 2.21 -30.51 1.89
N TRP A 531 1.08 -29.80 1.82
CA TRP A 531 0.68 -29.04 0.63
C TRP A 531 1.23 -27.62 0.69
N CYS A 532 1.34 -27.08 1.90
CA CYS A 532 2.05 -25.84 2.18
C CYS A 532 3.02 -26.00 3.35
N LEU A 533 3.95 -25.06 3.45
CA LEU A 533 4.85 -24.86 4.57
C LEU A 533 4.79 -23.37 4.95
N PRO A 534 4.19 -23.00 6.09
CA PRO A 534 4.34 -21.67 6.66
C PRO A 534 5.82 -21.37 6.91
N MET A 535 6.25 -20.15 6.61
CA MET A 535 7.64 -19.74 6.85
C MET A 535 7.69 -18.57 7.83
N PHE A 536 7.08 -17.43 7.50
CA PHE A 536 7.20 -16.23 8.32
C PHE A 536 5.88 -15.50 8.49
N HIS A 537 5.79 -14.76 9.59
CA HIS A 537 4.88 -13.63 9.79
C HIS A 537 5.71 -12.35 9.82
N HIS A 538 5.35 -11.30 9.07
CA HIS A 538 6.12 -10.05 9.09
C HIS A 538 5.66 -9.07 10.17
N TRP A 539 6.63 -8.34 10.72
CA TRP A 539 6.37 -7.14 11.50
C TRP A 539 6.21 -5.93 10.58
N GLN A 540 5.04 -5.32 10.65
CA GLN A 540 4.76 -4.04 10.01
C GLN A 540 5.19 -2.91 10.95
N SER A 541 5.80 -1.87 10.38
CA SER A 541 6.33 -0.73 11.13
C SER A 541 5.92 0.59 10.49
N LEU A 542 5.34 1.46 11.31
CA LEU A 542 4.91 2.80 10.93
C LEU A 542 5.68 3.83 11.76
N ARG A 543 6.37 4.77 11.08
CA ARG A 543 7.14 5.84 11.72
C ARG A 543 6.54 7.20 11.40
N PHE A 544 6.29 8.00 12.44
CA PHE A 544 5.78 9.37 12.28
C PHE A 544 6.25 10.31 13.40
N GLN A 545 6.14 11.62 13.17
CA GLN A 545 6.49 12.66 14.15
C GLN A 545 5.25 13.28 14.82
N ASN A 546 5.43 13.81 16.03
CA ASN A 546 4.35 14.29 16.92
C ASN A 546 3.40 15.36 16.35
N VAL A 547 3.80 16.09 15.30
CA VAL A 547 2.91 17.04 14.62
C VAL A 547 1.65 16.35 14.10
N LEU A 548 1.78 15.07 13.70
CA LEU A 548 0.69 14.27 13.15
C LEU A 548 -0.11 13.58 14.25
N GLN A 549 -1.42 13.76 14.17
CA GLN A 549 -2.41 13.15 15.04
C GLN A 549 -3.36 12.29 14.20
N GLY A 550 -4.02 11.31 14.83
CA GLY A 550 -4.90 10.35 14.13
C GLY A 550 -4.15 9.33 13.27
N VAL A 551 -2.82 9.24 13.40
CA VAL A 551 -2.01 8.24 12.71
C VAL A 551 -2.13 6.88 13.42
N ALA A 552 -2.91 5.98 12.83
CA ALA A 552 -3.05 4.59 13.27
C ALA A 552 -2.65 3.64 12.14
N MET A 553 -1.87 2.61 12.46
CA MET A 553 -1.56 1.53 11.52
C MET A 553 -2.79 0.62 11.36
N THR A 554 -3.27 0.48 10.13
CA THR A 554 -4.38 -0.42 9.80
C THR A 554 -3.90 -1.86 9.55
N ASP A 555 -4.83 -2.82 9.50
CA ASP A 555 -4.55 -4.23 9.15
C ASP A 555 -3.92 -4.42 7.75
N TRP A 556 -4.02 -3.38 6.93
CA TRP A 556 -3.46 -3.34 5.59
C TRP A 556 -1.96 -3.00 5.56
N GLY A 557 -1.35 -2.76 6.72
CA GLY A 557 0.02 -2.23 6.82
C GLY A 557 0.14 -0.77 6.40
N TRP A 558 -0.98 -0.10 6.11
CA TRP A 558 -1.03 1.32 5.73
C TRP A 558 -1.62 2.18 6.86
N PRO A 559 -1.23 3.45 6.96
CA PRO A 559 -1.82 4.41 7.89
C PRO A 559 -3.26 4.76 7.49
N GLN A 560 -4.13 5.02 8.47
CA GLN A 560 -5.48 5.51 8.24
C GLN A 560 -5.48 6.98 7.78
N ILE A 561 -5.22 7.22 6.49
CA ILE A 561 -4.96 8.55 5.94
C ILE A 561 -6.12 9.53 6.08
N LYS A 562 -7.38 9.06 6.07
CA LYS A 562 -8.57 9.91 6.14
C LYS A 562 -8.71 10.69 7.46
N ASP A 563 -8.11 10.19 8.54
CA ASP A 563 -8.24 10.74 9.89
C ASP A 563 -6.96 11.45 10.36
N VAL A 564 -5.98 11.63 9.46
CA VAL A 564 -4.73 12.34 9.78
C VAL A 564 -5.00 13.83 9.87
N TRP A 565 -4.52 14.47 10.95
CA TRP A 565 -4.57 15.92 11.13
C TRP A 565 -3.32 16.43 11.85
N THR A 566 -3.12 17.74 11.87
CA THR A 566 -2.01 18.38 12.58
C THR A 566 -2.48 19.22 13.75
N SER A 567 -1.86 19.05 14.91
CA SER A 567 -2.10 19.93 16.06
C SER A 567 -1.20 21.16 16.01
N GLN A 568 -1.73 22.34 16.34
CA GLN A 568 -0.90 23.50 16.66
C GLN A 568 -0.48 23.40 18.12
N GLN A 569 0.82 23.51 18.42
CA GLN A 569 1.29 23.60 19.80
C GLN A 569 0.81 24.93 20.39
N PHE A 570 0.04 24.87 21.48
CA PHE A 570 -0.31 26.05 22.26
C PHE A 570 0.96 26.65 22.89
N SER A 571 1.23 27.93 22.65
CA SER A 571 2.20 28.68 23.45
C SER A 571 1.61 28.91 24.84
N LYS A 572 1.83 27.95 25.76
CA LYS A 572 1.24 27.81 27.11
C LYS A 572 -0.28 27.55 27.08
N ALA A 573 -0.67 26.30 27.37
CA ALA A 573 -2.06 25.95 27.64
C ALA A 573 -2.39 26.26 29.12
N GLU A 574 -3.37 27.14 29.37
CA GLU A 574 -4.12 27.09 30.62
C GLU A 574 -5.06 25.88 30.58
N PRO A 575 -5.18 25.11 31.66
CA PRO A 575 -6.09 23.96 31.68
C PRO A 575 -7.54 24.42 31.53
N LEU A 576 -8.27 23.77 30.61
CA LEU A 576 -9.71 23.88 30.49
C LEU A 576 -10.37 23.44 31.81
N LYS A 577 -10.80 24.41 32.62
CA LYS A 577 -11.71 24.16 33.74
C LYS A 577 -13.11 24.02 33.17
N PHE A 578 -13.58 22.79 33.02
CA PHE A 578 -15.01 22.53 32.89
C PHE A 578 -15.64 22.79 34.27
N SER A 579 -16.40 23.87 34.41
CA SER A 579 -17.39 23.97 35.48
C SER A 579 -18.54 23.03 35.13
N CYS A 580 -18.79 22.06 36.02
CA CYS A 580 -19.86 21.06 35.90
C CYS A 580 -21.23 21.67 35.58
#